data_AF-A0A832K8J6-F1
#
_entry.id   AF-A0A832K8J6-F1
#
_cell.length_a   1.000
_cell.length_b   1.000
_cell.length_c   1.000
_cell.angle_alpha   90.00
_cell.angle_beta   90.00
_cell.angle_gamma   90.00
#
_symmetry.space_group_name_H-M   'P 1'
#
loop_
_entity.id
_entity.type
_entity.pdbx_description
1 polymer ?
#
loop_
_entity_poly.entity_id
_entity_poly.type
_entity_poly.pdbx_seq_one_letter_code
_entity_poly.pdbx_strand_id
1 'polypeptide(L)' 'MVNAGAAYVDDPVVVDGNLVTSRGPWDLPDFCRAIIQLLRV' A
#
# COMPACT_ATOMS: atom_id res chain seq x y z
N MET A 1 -7.15 -9.23 10.06
CA MET A 1 -6.19 -10.36 9.94
C MET A 1 -4.91 -9.93 10.65
N VAL A 2 -4.45 -10.64 11.69
CA VAL A 2 -3.31 -10.19 12.55
C VAL A 2 -2.27 -11.30 12.77
N ASN A 3 -2.42 -12.45 12.11
CA ASN A 3 -1.69 -13.66 12.47
C ASN A 3 -0.26 -13.72 11.90
N ALA A 4 0.12 -12.77 11.03
CA ALA A 4 1.43 -12.71 10.37
C ALA A 4 2.37 -11.63 10.96
N GLY A 5 1.99 -10.98 12.07
CA GLY A 5 2.80 -9.94 12.72
C GLY A 5 2.76 -8.57 12.06
N ALA A 6 2.03 -8.39 10.96
CA ALA A 6 1.78 -7.09 10.35
C ALA A 6 0.68 -6.33 11.11
N ALA A 7 0.82 -5.01 11.21
CA ALA A 7 -0.25 -4.12 11.66
C ALA A 7 -1.21 -3.88 10.49
N TYR A 8 -2.49 -4.22 10.68
CA TYR A 8 -3.54 -3.84 9.74
C TYR A 8 -3.90 -2.36 9.96
N VAL A 9 -3.89 -1.58 8.90
CA VAL A 9 -4.28 -0.16 8.89
C VAL A 9 -5.36 0.03 7.84
N ASP A 10 -6.45 0.73 8.20
CA ASP A 10 -7.53 1.06 7.28
C ASP A 10 -7.23 2.38 6.54
N ASP A 11 -6.22 2.33 5.68
CA ASP A 11 -5.78 3.46 4.84
C ASP A 11 -5.87 3.09 3.34
N PRO A 12 -6.17 4.05 2.45
CA PRO A 12 -6.29 3.80 1.02
C PRO A 12 -5.00 3.24 0.40
N VAL A 13 -3.85 3.69 0.89
CA VAL A 13 -2.54 3.16 0.50
C VAL A 13 -1.57 3.23 1.67
N VAL A 14 -0.79 2.17 1.86
CA VAL A 14 0.31 2.12 2.84
C VAL A 14 1.60 1.85 2.10
N VAL A 15 2.63 2.65 2.40
CA VAL A 15 4.01 2.46 1.88
C VAL A 15 4.91 2.18 3.08
N ASP A 16 5.46 0.97 3.13
CA ASP A 16 6.41 0.53 4.15
C ASP A 16 7.69 0.02 3.47
N GLY A 17 8.70 0.90 3.38
CA GLY A 17 9.91 0.63 2.63
C GLY A 17 9.62 0.37 1.15
N ASN A 18 9.86 -0.86 0.69
CA ASN A 18 9.59 -1.32 -0.67
C ASN A 18 8.24 -2.06 -0.83
N LEU A 19 7.44 -2.16 0.24
CA LEU A 19 6.13 -2.78 0.21
C LEU A 19 5.05 -1.69 0.08
N VAL A 20 4.24 -1.80 -0.97
CA VAL A 20 3.07 -0.94 -1.19
C VAL A 20 1.82 -1.82 -1.17
N THR A 21 0.85 -1.48 -0.34
CA THR A 21 -0.43 -2.21 -0.22
C THR A 21 -1.62 -1.24 -0.23
N SER A 22 -2.80 -1.75 -0.57
CA SER A 22 -4.07 -1.02 -0.52
C SER A 22 -5.20 -1.93 -0.05
N ARG A 23 -6.38 -1.38 0.26
CA ARG A 23 -7.52 -2.16 0.78
C ARG A 23 -8.26 -2.93 -0.30
N GLY A 24 -8.25 -2.43 -1.54
CA GLY A 24 -8.97 -3.03 -2.66
C GLY A 24 -9.04 -2.14 -3.90
N PRO A 25 -9.84 -2.54 -4.91
CA PRO A 25 -9.90 -1.89 -6.22
C PRO A 25 -10.30 -0.41 -6.20
N TRP A 26 -11.02 0.04 -5.18
CA TRP A 26 -11.43 1.43 -5.00
C TRP A 26 -10.26 2.39 -4.74
N ASP A 27 -9.15 1.89 -4.20
CA ASP A 27 -7.96 2.70 -3.89
C ASP A 27 -6.89 2.62 -5.00
N LEU A 28 -7.24 2.05 -6.17
CA LEU A 28 -6.32 1.86 -7.29
C LEU A 28 -5.60 3.14 -7.73
N PRO A 29 -6.25 4.32 -7.80
CA PRO A 29 -5.54 5.56 -8.15
C PRO A 29 -4.41 5.90 -7.18
N ASP A 30 -4.61 5.72 -5.88
CA ASP A 30 -3.60 6.02 -4.86
C ASP A 30 -2.48 4.98 -4.86
N PHE A 31 -2.84 3.70 -4.99
CA PHE A 31 -1.90 2.61 -5.16
C PHE A 31 -0.98 2.81 -6.38
N CYS A 32 -1.55 3.11 -7.55
CA CYS A 32 -0.77 3.36 -8.77
C CYS A 32 0.19 4.53 -8.62
N ARG A 33 -0.22 5.63 -7.99
CA ARG A 33 0.66 6.79 -7.73
C ARG A 33 1.83 6.41 -6.83
N ALA A 34 1.57 5.65 -5.76
CA ALA A 34 2.61 5.19 -4.84
C ALA A 34 3.62 4.26 -5.51
N ILE A 35 3.17 3.30 -6.34
CA ILE A 35 4.06 2.42 -7.11
C ILE A 35 4.94 3.23 -8.08
N ILE A 36 4.36 4.19 -8.80
CA ILE A 36 5.12 5.05 -9.72
C ILE A 36 6.19 5.83 -8.95
N GLN A 37 5.87 6.37 -7.78
CA GLN A 37 6.84 7.08 -6.95
C GLN A 37 7.96 6.17 -6.46
N LEU A 38 7.64 4.96 -6.00
CA LEU A 38 8.62 3.99 -5.51
C LEU A 38 9.63 3.57 -6.58
N LEU A 39 9.19 3.48 -7.84
CA LEU A 39 10.02 3.06 -8.97
C LEU A 39 10.78 4.20 -9.66
N ARG A 40 10.53 5.46 -9.28
CA ARG A 40 11.31 6.59 -9.80
C ARG A 40 12.67 6.63 -9.11
N VAL A 41 13.70 6.28 -9.88
CA VAL A 41 15.13 6.49 -9.59
C VAL A 41 15.53 7.94 -9.79
#